data_AF-A0A5P2DIH2-F1
#
_entry.id   AF-A0A5P2DIH2-F1
#
_cell.length_a   1.000
_cell.length_b   1.000
_cell.length_c   1.000
_cell.angle_alpha   90.00
_cell.angle_beta   90.00
_cell.angle_gamma   90.00
#
_symmetry.space_group_name_H-M   'P 1'
#
loop_
_entity.id
_entity.type
_entity.pdbx_description
1 polymer ?
#
loop_
_entity_poly.entity_id
_entity_poly.type
_entity_poly.pdbx_seq_one_letter_code
_entity_poly.pdbx_strand_id
1 'polypeptide(L)'
;MAAEYMPDLQAAAENGSGTIKANGEMAEFDKAGMARFIGAVGQDPDAYGAMTTAQRTFTTALVNDVFTHRGEYEDVDAAVKVAVHPGGQIAGMLSEARAEGTFGDNAHKQEEYVKGVEDNAKWVNRGITAAGGKYLELVPLAGDVVEWLQEDITESVVEGAEKDAAKKVEDSNQKAGEEYVRAQTGASDSAAASVRIAARGSGLSERTVDSYAGVASTETANAYSVGRDLVATMNGGS
;
A
#
# COMPACT_ATOMS: atom_id res chain seq x y z
N MET A 1 16.62 -2.89 3.94
CA MET A 1 15.83 -4.12 4.24
C MET A 1 14.54 -4.04 3.42
N ALA A 2 13.98 -5.15 2.91
CA ALA A 2 12.87 -5.27 1.92
C ALA A 2 12.05 -4.01 1.54
N ALA A 3 11.50 -3.28 2.52
CA ALA A 3 10.76 -2.02 2.35
C ALA A 3 11.47 -0.94 1.49
N GLU A 4 12.80 -0.90 1.46
CA GLU A 4 13.58 0.05 0.62
C GLU A 4 13.43 -0.23 -0.88
N TYR A 5 13.11 -1.47 -1.25
CA TYR A 5 12.88 -1.89 -2.63
C TYR A 5 11.41 -1.78 -3.02
N MET A 6 10.56 -1.09 -2.25
CA MET A 6 9.13 -0.97 -2.56
C MET A 6 8.83 -0.47 -3.97
N PRO A 7 9.57 0.50 -4.54
CA PRO A 7 9.40 0.87 -5.94
C PRO A 7 9.61 -0.31 -6.89
N ASP A 8 10.66 -1.11 -6.67
CA ASP A 8 10.96 -2.29 -7.50
C ASP A 8 9.91 -3.40 -7.30
N LEU A 9 9.44 -3.61 -6.06
CA LEU A 9 8.40 -4.58 -5.73
C LEU A 9 7.06 -4.21 -6.38
N GLN A 10 6.64 -2.94 -6.30
CA GLN A 10 5.44 -2.49 -7.00
C GLN A 10 5.63 -2.53 -8.52
N ALA A 11 6.82 -2.18 -9.04
CA ALA A 11 7.10 -2.31 -10.47
C ALA A 11 7.01 -3.77 -10.96
N ALA A 12 7.52 -4.72 -10.18
CA ALA A 12 7.45 -6.15 -10.46
C ALA A 12 6.03 -6.72 -10.30
N ALA A 13 5.22 -6.12 -9.40
CA ALA A 13 3.81 -6.46 -9.26
C ALA A 13 3.03 -6.07 -10.52
N GLU A 14 3.11 -4.82 -10.94
CA GLU A 14 2.52 -4.34 -12.20
C GLU A 14 3.16 -3.02 -12.63
N ASN A 15 3.63 -2.94 -13.88
CA ASN A 15 4.20 -1.72 -14.46
C ASN A 15 4.07 -1.69 -15.98
N GLY A 16 3.05 -2.31 -16.56
CA GLY A 16 2.84 -2.33 -18.02
C GLY A 16 2.74 -0.95 -18.66
N SER A 17 2.38 0.08 -17.89
CA SER A 17 2.35 1.50 -18.29
C SER A 17 3.71 2.20 -18.23
N GLY A 18 4.72 1.63 -17.59
CA GLY A 18 6.03 2.26 -17.36
C GLY A 18 5.98 3.50 -16.46
N THR A 19 4.90 3.67 -15.68
CA THR A 19 4.71 4.80 -14.77
C THR A 19 5.56 4.70 -13.51
N ILE A 20 5.96 3.48 -13.11
CA ILE A 20 6.93 3.27 -12.02
C ILE A 20 8.34 3.24 -12.63
N LYS A 21 9.21 4.14 -12.19
CA LYS A 21 10.61 4.22 -12.63
C LYS A 21 11.53 3.93 -11.46
N ALA A 22 12.56 3.10 -11.64
CA ALA A 22 13.60 2.95 -10.62
C ALA A 22 14.54 4.15 -10.53
N ASN A 23 15.13 4.29 -9.35
CA ASN A 23 16.34 5.06 -9.13
C ASN A 23 17.56 4.19 -9.44
N GLY A 24 17.90 4.06 -10.73
CA GLY A 24 19.01 3.22 -11.20
C GLY A 24 18.53 2.01 -12.00
N GLU A 25 19.21 0.86 -11.85
CA GLU A 25 18.73 -0.41 -12.41
C GLU A 25 17.64 -0.97 -11.48
N MET A 26 16.42 -1.16 -12.01
CA MET A 26 15.37 -1.88 -11.29
C MET A 26 15.89 -3.26 -10.91
N ALA A 27 15.68 -3.66 -9.66
CA ALA A 27 15.84 -5.06 -9.31
C ALA A 27 14.78 -5.87 -10.09
N GLU A 28 15.23 -6.78 -10.95
CA GLU A 28 14.32 -7.67 -11.67
C GLU A 28 13.84 -8.77 -10.73
N PHE A 29 12.57 -8.66 -10.32
CA PHE A 29 11.87 -9.75 -9.66
C PHE A 29 10.93 -10.40 -10.66
N ASP A 30 11.07 -11.72 -10.84
CA ASP A 30 9.96 -12.52 -11.34
C ASP A 30 8.81 -12.44 -10.33
N LYS A 31 7.57 -12.37 -10.83
CA LYS A 31 6.36 -12.20 -10.02
C LYS A 31 6.19 -13.33 -9.00
N ALA A 32 6.55 -14.56 -9.36
CA ALA A 32 6.50 -15.69 -8.42
C ALA A 32 7.63 -15.61 -7.38
N GLY A 33 8.83 -15.21 -7.78
CA GLY A 33 9.95 -14.91 -6.87
C GLY A 33 9.61 -13.82 -5.85
N MET A 34 9.00 -12.73 -6.31
CA MET A 34 8.49 -11.65 -5.45
C MET A 34 7.44 -12.16 -4.46
N ALA A 35 6.42 -12.88 -4.94
CA ALA A 35 5.36 -13.41 -4.08
C ALA A 35 5.92 -14.34 -2.99
N ARG A 36 6.88 -15.21 -3.32
CA ARG A 36 7.56 -16.06 -2.32
C ARG A 36 8.37 -15.25 -1.31
N PHE A 37 9.09 -14.23 -1.78
CA PHE A 37 9.86 -13.35 -0.92
C PHE A 37 8.97 -12.60 0.08
N ILE A 38 7.87 -11.99 -0.40
CA ILE A 38 6.91 -11.28 0.43
C ILE A 38 6.19 -12.25 1.37
N GLY A 39 5.81 -13.44 0.88
CA GLY A 39 5.22 -14.51 1.68
C GLY A 39 6.11 -14.89 2.87
N ALA A 40 7.43 -15.04 2.65
CA ALA A 40 8.37 -15.39 3.71
C ALA A 40 8.67 -14.22 4.67
N VAL A 41 8.92 -13.01 4.13
CA VAL A 41 9.33 -11.85 4.93
C VAL A 41 8.15 -11.22 5.68
N GLY A 42 6.96 -11.22 5.09
CA GLY A 42 5.74 -10.68 5.70
C GLY A 42 5.22 -11.49 6.90
N GLN A 43 5.78 -12.66 7.17
CA GLN A 43 5.53 -13.42 8.39
C GLN A 43 6.23 -12.81 9.62
N ASP A 44 7.22 -11.94 9.45
CA ASP A 44 7.83 -11.19 10.55
C ASP A 44 7.04 -9.89 10.81
N PRO A 45 6.56 -9.61 12.04
CA PRO A 45 5.76 -8.42 12.33
C PRO A 45 6.43 -7.08 12.03
N ASP A 46 7.75 -6.95 12.28
CA ASP A 46 8.50 -5.71 12.01
C ASP A 46 8.65 -5.52 10.50
N ALA A 47 9.02 -6.58 9.78
CA ALA A 47 9.11 -6.55 8.33
C ALA A 47 7.75 -6.28 7.66
N TYR A 48 6.66 -6.89 8.14
CA TYR A 48 5.30 -6.62 7.70
C TYR A 48 4.94 -5.15 7.89
N GLY A 49 5.23 -4.59 9.07
CA GLY A 49 4.95 -3.18 9.39
C GLY A 49 5.72 -2.22 8.48
N ALA A 50 7.02 -2.47 8.29
CA ALA A 50 7.86 -1.70 7.39
C ALA A 50 7.38 -1.77 5.93
N MET A 51 7.05 -2.96 5.44
CA MET A 51 6.57 -3.14 4.07
C MET A 51 5.18 -2.54 3.83
N THR A 52 4.25 -2.68 4.78
CA THR A 52 2.92 -2.07 4.71
C THR A 52 3.03 -0.55 4.63
N THR A 53 3.86 0.03 5.49
CA THR A 53 4.09 1.48 5.52
C THR A 53 4.72 1.96 4.22
N ALA A 54 5.76 1.29 3.74
CA ALA A 54 6.43 1.65 2.49
C ALA A 54 5.49 1.50 1.28
N GLN A 55 4.67 0.44 1.23
CA GLN A 55 3.71 0.21 0.15
C GLN A 55 2.71 1.36 0.06
N ARG A 56 2.05 1.70 1.18
CA ARG A 56 1.07 2.78 1.22
C ARG A 56 1.72 4.10 0.82
N THR A 57 2.88 4.39 1.39
CA THR A 57 3.65 5.60 1.09
C THR A 57 3.94 5.74 -0.40
N PHE A 58 4.46 4.69 -1.04
CA PHE A 58 4.79 4.71 -2.45
C PHE A 58 3.54 4.84 -3.33
N THR A 59 2.47 4.13 -2.99
CA THR A 59 1.19 4.23 -3.71
C THR A 59 0.59 5.64 -3.60
N THR A 60 0.64 6.28 -2.43
CA THR A 60 0.21 7.67 -2.26
C THR A 60 1.05 8.62 -3.12
N ALA A 61 2.37 8.39 -3.23
CA ALA A 61 3.23 9.19 -4.11
C ALA A 61 2.84 9.04 -5.59
N LEU A 62 2.54 7.82 -6.06
CA LEU A 62 2.06 7.58 -7.42
C LEU A 62 0.71 8.26 -7.70
N VAL A 63 -0.21 8.20 -6.74
CA VAL A 63 -1.50 8.91 -6.85
C VAL A 63 -1.28 10.43 -6.92
N ASN A 64 -0.40 10.97 -6.08
CA ASN A 64 -0.08 12.39 -6.10
C ASN A 64 0.52 12.83 -7.45
N ASP A 65 1.38 12.01 -8.05
CA ASP A 65 1.93 12.25 -9.39
C ASP A 65 0.82 12.34 -10.46
N VAL A 66 -0.16 11.43 -10.42
CA VAL A 66 -1.33 11.46 -11.31
C VAL A 66 -2.10 12.78 -11.19
N PHE A 67 -2.36 13.26 -9.98
CA PHE A 67 -3.13 14.50 -9.77
C PHE A 67 -2.34 15.78 -10.10
N THR A 68 -1.04 15.75 -9.86
CA THR A 68 -0.10 16.80 -10.26
C THR A 68 -0.12 16.96 -11.78
N HIS A 69 0.05 15.86 -12.50
CA HIS A 69 0.13 15.84 -13.96
C HIS A 69 -1.21 15.50 -14.61
N ARG A 70 -2.34 15.73 -13.93
CA ARG A 70 -3.68 15.32 -14.41
C ARG A 70 -4.04 15.84 -15.79
N GLY A 71 -3.49 16.99 -16.19
CA GLY A 71 -3.71 17.58 -17.52
C GLY A 71 -2.97 16.86 -18.65
N GLU A 72 -2.03 15.96 -18.33
CA GLU A 72 -1.28 15.14 -19.29
C GLU A 72 -1.98 13.80 -19.58
N TYR A 73 -2.96 13.41 -18.76
CA TYR A 73 -3.71 12.18 -18.93
C TYR A 73 -5.02 12.44 -19.68
N GLU A 74 -5.25 11.70 -20.76
CA GLU A 74 -6.54 11.69 -21.46
C GLU A 74 -7.65 11.08 -20.58
N ASP A 75 -7.28 10.10 -19.74
CA ASP A 75 -8.16 9.44 -18.79
C ASP A 75 -7.49 9.35 -17.40
N VAL A 76 -7.92 10.23 -16.49
CA VAL A 76 -7.43 10.26 -15.11
C VAL A 76 -7.91 9.04 -14.31
N ASP A 77 -9.08 8.45 -14.62
CA ASP A 77 -9.53 7.23 -13.94
C ASP A 77 -8.58 6.08 -14.24
N ALA A 78 -8.18 5.92 -15.50
CA ALA A 78 -7.21 4.91 -15.91
C ALA A 78 -5.84 5.13 -15.23
N ALA A 79 -5.37 6.38 -15.16
CA ALA A 79 -4.13 6.72 -14.47
C ALA A 79 -4.18 6.39 -12.96
N VAL A 80 -5.30 6.69 -12.30
CA VAL A 80 -5.51 6.34 -10.89
C VAL A 80 -5.48 4.82 -10.68
N LYS A 81 -6.13 4.04 -11.56
CA LYS A 81 -6.10 2.56 -11.49
C LYS A 81 -4.67 2.03 -11.57
N VAL A 82 -3.92 2.52 -12.55
CA VAL A 82 -2.51 2.16 -12.75
C VAL A 82 -1.65 2.51 -11.52
N ALA A 83 -1.91 3.64 -10.87
CA ALA A 83 -1.16 4.07 -9.69
C ALA A 83 -1.43 3.19 -8.46
N VAL A 84 -2.66 2.71 -8.26
CA VAL A 84 -3.04 1.97 -7.04
C VAL A 84 -2.96 0.46 -7.16
N HIS A 85 -3.08 -0.09 -8.38
CA HIS A 85 -3.11 -1.53 -8.61
C HIS A 85 -1.87 -2.26 -8.04
N PRO A 86 -0.62 -1.81 -8.29
CA PRO A 86 0.56 -2.47 -7.72
C PRO A 86 0.55 -2.50 -6.19
N GLY A 87 0.17 -1.39 -5.56
CA GLY A 87 0.03 -1.27 -4.12
C GLY A 87 -1.00 -2.25 -3.54
N GLY A 88 -2.14 -2.38 -4.21
CA GLY A 88 -3.17 -3.36 -3.85
C GLY A 88 -2.64 -4.79 -3.90
N GLN A 89 -1.89 -5.18 -4.93
CA GLN A 89 -1.29 -6.51 -5.01
C GLN A 89 -0.33 -6.77 -3.85
N ILE A 90 0.58 -5.85 -3.55
CA ILE A 90 1.52 -5.99 -2.42
C ILE A 90 0.77 -6.09 -1.08
N ALA A 91 -0.28 -5.29 -0.87
CA ALA A 91 -1.11 -5.38 0.33
C ALA A 91 -1.79 -6.76 0.48
N GLY A 92 -2.29 -7.33 -0.61
CA GLY A 92 -2.84 -8.69 -0.62
C GLY A 92 -1.81 -9.76 -0.26
N MET A 93 -0.59 -9.66 -0.81
CA MET A 93 0.51 -10.58 -0.50
C MET A 93 0.93 -10.51 0.97
N LEU A 94 1.04 -9.31 1.53
CA LEU A 94 1.38 -9.08 2.94
C LEU A 94 0.33 -9.64 3.88
N SER A 95 -0.96 -9.48 3.56
CA SER A 95 -2.04 -10.01 4.38
C SER A 95 -2.07 -11.53 4.40
N GLU A 96 -1.80 -12.19 3.26
CA GLU A 96 -1.66 -13.65 3.22
C GLU A 96 -0.44 -14.10 4.04
N ALA A 97 0.70 -13.43 3.90
CA ALA A 97 1.90 -13.71 4.69
C ALA A 97 1.65 -13.58 6.20
N ARG A 98 0.92 -12.54 6.63
CA ARG A 98 0.49 -12.36 8.02
C ARG A 98 -0.44 -13.48 8.47
N ALA A 99 -1.40 -13.88 7.64
CA ALA A 99 -2.32 -14.97 7.97
C ALA A 99 -1.56 -16.28 8.22
N GLU A 100 -0.56 -16.59 7.40
CA GLU A 100 0.32 -17.75 7.59
C GLU A 100 1.21 -17.64 8.84
N GLY A 101 1.82 -16.48 9.09
CA GLY A 101 2.68 -16.25 10.27
C GLY A 101 1.91 -16.32 11.60
N THR A 102 0.60 -16.07 11.55
CA THR A 102 -0.33 -16.16 12.69
C THR A 102 -1.09 -17.50 12.74
N PHE A 103 -0.89 -18.39 11.76
CA PHE A 103 -1.54 -19.70 11.71
C PHE A 103 -1.07 -20.56 12.89
N GLY A 104 -1.94 -20.73 13.89
CA GLY A 104 -1.74 -21.69 14.98
C GLY A 104 -1.51 -21.19 16.41
N ASP A 105 -1.51 -19.88 16.75
CA ASP A 105 -1.90 -19.39 18.11
C ASP A 105 -1.68 -17.89 18.43
N ASN A 106 -2.49 -17.47 19.43
CA ASN A 106 -2.42 -16.36 20.40
C ASN A 106 -2.49 -14.89 19.95
N ALA A 107 -3.38 -14.14 20.63
CA ALA A 107 -3.61 -12.70 20.48
C ALA A 107 -2.31 -11.87 20.52
N HIS A 108 -1.28 -12.31 21.27
CA HIS A 108 0.02 -11.65 21.33
C HIS A 108 0.69 -11.45 19.96
N LYS A 109 0.72 -12.48 19.09
CA LYS A 109 1.32 -12.32 17.76
C LYS A 109 0.59 -11.27 16.93
N GLN A 110 -0.73 -11.26 16.99
CA GLN A 110 -1.52 -10.23 16.30
C GLN A 110 -1.25 -8.82 16.89
N GLU A 111 -0.83 -8.67 18.16
CA GLU A 111 -0.46 -7.35 18.73
C GLU A 111 0.89 -6.90 18.20
N GLU A 112 1.81 -7.84 18.01
CA GLU A 112 3.12 -7.57 17.42
C GLU A 112 3.00 -7.05 15.99
N TYR A 113 2.05 -7.54 15.18
CA TYR A 113 1.80 -6.99 13.84
C TYR A 113 1.28 -5.55 13.87
N VAL A 114 0.39 -5.24 14.82
CA VAL A 114 -0.14 -3.87 14.98
C VAL A 114 0.99 -2.93 15.41
N LYS A 115 1.75 -3.30 16.44
CA LYS A 115 2.92 -2.53 16.89
C LYS A 115 3.98 -2.41 15.80
N GLY A 116 4.20 -3.47 15.02
CA GLY A 116 5.09 -3.46 13.88
C GLY A 116 4.69 -2.36 12.89
N VAL A 117 3.39 -2.15 12.62
CA VAL A 117 2.95 -1.05 11.77
C VAL A 117 3.20 0.32 12.44
N GLU A 118 2.88 0.46 13.73
CA GLU A 118 3.07 1.71 14.50
C GLU A 118 4.55 2.14 14.58
N ASP A 119 5.44 1.22 15.00
CA ASP A 119 6.88 1.45 15.19
C ASP A 119 7.60 1.74 13.86
N ASN A 120 6.97 1.40 12.75
CA ASN A 120 7.50 1.58 11.40
C ASN A 120 6.99 2.84 10.69
N ALA A 121 6.28 3.74 11.38
CA ALA A 121 6.04 5.12 10.91
C ALA A 121 7.34 5.84 10.48
N LYS A 122 8.49 5.50 11.10
CA LYS A 122 9.84 5.97 10.68
C LYS A 122 10.20 5.63 9.21
N TRP A 123 9.58 4.61 8.62
CA TRP A 123 9.77 4.24 7.22
C TRP A 123 8.93 5.07 6.26
N VAL A 124 7.94 5.86 6.72
CA VAL A 124 7.28 6.84 5.85
C VAL A 124 8.31 7.82 5.30
N ASN A 125 9.16 8.39 6.16
CA ASN A 125 10.20 9.34 5.76
C ASN A 125 11.23 8.71 4.79
N ARG A 126 11.59 7.44 5.01
CA ARG A 126 12.49 6.71 4.11
C ARG A 126 11.81 6.32 2.80
N GLY A 127 10.55 5.91 2.84
CA GLY A 127 9.74 5.55 1.69
C GLY A 127 9.50 6.75 0.77
N ILE A 128 9.26 7.94 1.33
CA ILE A 128 9.14 9.19 0.57
C ILE A 128 10.49 9.60 -0.02
N THR A 129 11.58 9.44 0.73
CA THR A 129 12.94 9.69 0.20
C THR A 129 13.32 8.69 -0.91
N ALA A 130 12.94 7.42 -0.76
CA ALA A 130 13.17 6.36 -1.76
C ALA A 130 12.26 6.53 -2.98
N ALA A 131 11.01 6.93 -2.78
CA ALA A 131 10.08 7.35 -3.84
C ALA A 131 10.60 8.61 -4.55
N GLY A 132 11.28 9.50 -3.83
CA GLY A 132 11.65 10.84 -4.30
C GLY A 132 13.11 11.21 -4.08
N GLY A 133 14.01 10.47 -4.71
CA GLY A 133 15.26 11.05 -5.21
C GLY A 133 15.06 11.80 -6.55
N LYS A 134 14.04 11.42 -7.34
CA LYS A 134 13.83 11.92 -8.71
C LYS A 134 12.38 12.27 -9.06
N TYR A 135 11.38 11.64 -8.41
CA TYR A 135 9.97 12.09 -8.53
C TYR A 135 9.72 13.41 -7.80
N LEU A 136 10.42 13.63 -6.69
CA LEU A 136 10.46 14.91 -5.96
C LEU A 136 11.12 16.05 -6.77
N GLU A 137 11.96 15.73 -7.77
CA GLU A 137 12.57 16.70 -8.68
C GLU A 137 11.69 17.05 -9.90
N LEU A 138 10.71 16.19 -10.22
CA LEU A 138 9.81 16.35 -11.38
C LEU A 138 8.49 17.04 -11.02
N VAL A 139 8.06 16.93 -9.77
CA VAL A 139 6.96 17.73 -9.24
C VAL A 139 7.59 19.00 -8.63
N PRO A 140 7.15 20.23 -8.99
CA PRO A 140 7.56 21.43 -8.27
C PRO A 140 6.90 21.42 -6.88
N LEU A 141 7.43 20.57 -6.00
CA LEU A 141 7.00 20.44 -4.62
C LEU A 141 7.69 21.55 -3.85
N ALA A 142 6.99 22.67 -3.70
CA ALA A 142 7.24 23.52 -2.55
C ALA A 142 7.21 22.65 -1.29
N GLY A 143 8.18 22.82 -0.38
CA GLY A 143 8.38 21.95 0.79
C GLY A 143 7.09 21.65 1.58
N ASP A 144 6.13 22.58 1.56
CA ASP A 144 4.80 22.47 2.16
C ASP A 144 3.99 21.23 1.73
N VAL A 145 4.09 20.77 0.47
CA VAL A 145 3.32 19.61 -0.03
C VAL A 145 3.92 18.28 0.46
N VAL A 146 5.24 18.23 0.64
CA VAL A 146 5.96 17.04 1.09
C VAL A 146 5.71 16.80 2.58
N GLU A 147 5.69 17.88 3.35
CA GLU A 147 5.41 17.86 4.79
C GLU A 147 3.97 17.41 5.07
N TRP A 148 3.00 17.96 4.34
CA TRP A 148 1.59 17.52 4.43
C TRP A 148 1.38 16.06 4.02
N LEU A 149 2.04 15.57 2.96
CA LEU A 149 1.95 14.16 2.55
C LEU A 149 2.54 13.23 3.63
N GLN A 150 3.64 13.64 4.26
CA GLN A 150 4.28 12.91 5.37
C GLN A 150 3.36 12.79 6.58
N GLU A 151 2.76 13.91 7.00
CA GLU A 151 1.85 13.97 8.16
C GLU A 151 0.61 13.11 7.92
N ASP A 152 -0.10 13.30 6.81
CA ASP A 152 -1.35 12.57 6.51
C ASP A 152 -1.12 11.05 6.31
N ILE A 153 -0.01 10.64 5.68
CA ILE A 153 0.33 9.20 5.54
C ILE A 153 0.64 8.60 6.91
N THR A 154 1.42 9.31 7.73
CA THR A 154 1.79 8.84 9.08
C THR A 154 0.53 8.71 9.93
N GLU A 155 -0.34 9.72 9.95
CA GLU A 155 -1.62 9.69 10.66
C GLU A 155 -2.51 8.56 10.15
N SER A 156 -2.66 8.37 8.84
CA SER A 156 -3.47 7.28 8.27
C SER A 156 -2.95 5.88 8.64
N VAL A 157 -1.63 5.70 8.69
CA VAL A 157 -1.00 4.44 9.08
C VAL A 157 -1.23 4.18 10.57
N VAL A 158 -1.01 5.19 11.43
CA VAL A 158 -1.21 5.11 12.88
C VAL A 158 -2.69 4.88 13.22
N GLU A 159 -3.60 5.67 12.68
CA GLU A 159 -5.05 5.48 12.88
C GLU A 159 -5.53 4.09 12.43
N GLY A 160 -4.98 3.57 11.33
CA GLY A 160 -5.30 2.24 10.85
C GLY A 160 -4.88 1.17 11.86
N ALA A 161 -3.68 1.30 12.43
CA ALA A 161 -3.16 0.41 13.45
C ALA A 161 -3.97 0.50 14.76
N GLU A 162 -4.33 1.71 15.21
CA GLU A 162 -5.17 1.91 16.39
C GLU A 162 -6.58 1.31 16.24
N LYS A 163 -7.20 1.45 15.06
CA LYS A 163 -8.50 0.83 14.75
C LYS A 163 -8.41 -0.70 14.77
N ASP A 164 -7.31 -1.26 14.28
CA ASP A 164 -7.04 -2.70 14.32
C ASP A 164 -6.80 -3.18 15.76
N ALA A 165 -6.15 -2.38 16.61
CA ALA A 165 -5.95 -2.67 18.04
C ALA A 165 -7.28 -2.65 18.83
N ALA A 166 -8.08 -1.61 18.65
CA ALA A 166 -9.29 -1.35 19.44
C ALA A 166 -10.37 -2.41 19.20
N LYS A 167 -10.53 -2.89 17.97
CA LYS A 167 -11.56 -3.87 17.59
C LYS A 167 -11.19 -5.32 17.90
N LYS A 168 -9.95 -5.57 18.30
CA LYS A 168 -9.45 -6.90 18.68
C LYS A 168 -9.90 -7.36 20.06
N VAL A 169 -10.46 -6.45 20.86
CA VAL A 169 -11.09 -6.74 22.15
C VAL A 169 -12.45 -7.44 21.97
N GLU A 170 -13.08 -7.34 20.79
CA GLU A 170 -14.34 -8.03 20.46
C GLU A 170 -14.11 -9.24 19.51
N ASP A 171 -14.18 -10.42 20.13
CA ASP A 171 -14.73 -11.68 19.59
C ASP A 171 -13.88 -12.73 18.81
N SER A 172 -14.36 -13.98 18.93
CA SER A 172 -13.70 -15.24 18.58
C SER A 172 -14.44 -16.06 17.49
N ASN A 173 -13.72 -17.01 16.87
CA ASN A 173 -14.18 -18.13 16.02
C ASN A 173 -14.69 -17.93 14.58
N GLN A 174 -14.75 -16.70 14.05
CA GLN A 174 -15.03 -16.45 12.61
C GLN A 174 -13.93 -15.61 11.93
N LYS A 175 -12.66 -15.81 12.35
CA LYS A 175 -11.62 -14.79 12.21
C LYS A 175 -11.02 -14.60 10.82
N ALA A 176 -10.69 -15.66 10.07
CA ALA A 176 -9.89 -15.51 8.85
C ALA A 176 -10.62 -14.77 7.72
N GLY A 177 -11.91 -15.08 7.49
CA GLY A 177 -12.71 -14.41 6.45
C GLY A 177 -13.01 -12.95 6.78
N GLU A 178 -13.29 -12.65 8.04
CA GLU A 178 -13.56 -11.28 8.51
C GLU A 178 -12.29 -10.43 8.54
N GLU A 179 -11.16 -10.99 8.98
CA GLU A 179 -9.84 -10.35 8.92
C GLU A 179 -9.43 -10.07 7.47
N TYR A 180 -9.71 -10.99 6.54
CA TYR A 180 -9.47 -10.76 5.11
C TYR A 180 -10.29 -9.57 4.58
N VAL A 181 -11.60 -9.56 4.79
CA VAL A 181 -12.48 -8.47 4.31
C VAL A 181 -12.07 -7.15 4.95
N ARG A 182 -11.70 -7.16 6.24
CA ARG A 182 -11.22 -5.97 6.95
C ARG A 182 -9.92 -5.43 6.36
N ALA A 183 -8.93 -6.29 6.17
CA ALA A 183 -7.64 -5.89 5.62
C ALA A 183 -7.76 -5.39 4.16
N GLN A 184 -8.62 -6.04 3.35
CA GLN A 184 -8.95 -5.55 2.01
C GLN A 184 -9.64 -4.17 2.06
N THR A 185 -10.64 -4.01 2.92
CA THR A 185 -11.36 -2.73 3.08
C THR A 185 -10.40 -1.63 3.54
N GLY A 186 -9.51 -1.92 4.50
CA GLY A 186 -8.50 -0.97 4.96
C GLY A 186 -7.53 -0.55 3.86
N ALA A 187 -7.11 -1.47 2.98
CA ALA A 187 -6.30 -1.13 1.82
C ALA A 187 -7.08 -0.24 0.82
N SER A 188 -8.33 -0.58 0.52
CA SER A 188 -9.22 0.20 -0.35
C SER A 188 -9.49 1.61 0.18
N ASP A 189 -9.74 1.75 1.48
CA ASP A 189 -9.97 3.03 2.13
C ASP A 189 -8.71 3.89 2.14
N SER A 190 -7.53 3.28 2.35
CA SER A 190 -6.24 3.97 2.28
C SER A 190 -5.95 4.52 0.87
N ALA A 191 -6.27 3.75 -0.18
CA ALA A 191 -6.14 4.22 -1.57
C ALA A 191 -7.13 5.37 -1.87
N ALA A 192 -8.38 5.24 -1.42
CA ALA A 192 -9.38 6.31 -1.54
C ALA A 192 -8.97 7.59 -0.80
N ALA A 193 -8.41 7.46 0.41
CA ALA A 193 -7.88 8.58 1.18
C ALA A 193 -6.73 9.27 0.45
N SER A 194 -5.80 8.50 -0.12
CA SER A 194 -4.68 9.01 -0.93
C SER A 194 -5.16 9.87 -2.10
N VAL A 195 -6.24 9.47 -2.77
CA VAL A 195 -6.87 10.29 -3.84
C VAL A 195 -7.45 11.58 -3.28
N ARG A 196 -8.21 11.52 -2.18
CA ARG A 196 -8.81 12.72 -1.58
C ARG A 196 -7.75 13.72 -1.13
N ILE A 197 -6.68 13.20 -0.57
CA ILE A 197 -5.46 13.91 -0.20
C ILE A 197 -4.90 14.57 -1.46
N ALA A 198 -4.46 13.80 -2.46
CA ALA A 198 -3.82 14.32 -3.67
C ALA A 198 -4.69 15.32 -4.47
N ALA A 199 -6.01 15.21 -4.37
CA ALA A 199 -6.93 16.13 -5.02
C ALA A 199 -7.16 17.45 -4.25
N ARG A 200 -6.64 17.61 -3.02
CA ARG A 200 -6.76 18.88 -2.26
C ARG A 200 -6.12 20.03 -3.05
N GLY A 201 -6.81 21.16 -3.12
CA GLY A 201 -6.34 22.33 -3.88
C GLY A 201 -6.33 22.19 -5.40
N SER A 202 -6.77 21.05 -5.96
CA SER A 202 -6.81 20.82 -7.42
C SER A 202 -7.89 21.60 -8.17
N GLY A 203 -8.86 22.18 -7.45
CA GLY A 203 -10.05 22.84 -8.00
C GLY A 203 -11.12 21.87 -8.52
N LEU A 204 -10.95 20.55 -8.33
CA LEU A 204 -11.95 19.54 -8.69
C LEU A 204 -13.17 19.62 -7.76
N SER A 205 -14.34 19.25 -8.29
CA SER A 205 -15.55 19.13 -7.47
C SER A 205 -15.46 17.93 -6.54
N GLU A 206 -16.07 17.99 -5.35
CA GLU A 206 -16.12 16.87 -4.41
C GLU A 206 -16.64 15.58 -5.07
N ARG A 207 -17.69 15.69 -5.90
CA ARG A 207 -18.23 14.56 -6.66
C ARG A 207 -17.19 13.90 -7.58
N THR A 208 -16.34 14.71 -8.21
CA THR A 208 -15.26 14.20 -9.07
C THR A 208 -14.19 13.51 -8.24
N VAL A 209 -13.81 14.10 -7.10
CA VAL A 209 -12.84 13.51 -6.16
C VAL A 209 -13.36 12.18 -5.62
N ASP A 210 -14.63 12.10 -5.22
CA ASP A 210 -15.24 10.87 -4.74
C ASP A 210 -15.35 9.79 -5.84
N SER A 211 -15.55 10.20 -7.10
CA SER A 211 -15.48 9.28 -8.24
C SER A 211 -14.08 8.65 -8.35
N TYR A 212 -13.02 9.47 -8.35
CA TYR A 212 -11.64 8.98 -8.38
C TYR A 212 -11.30 8.12 -7.15
N ALA A 213 -11.76 8.51 -5.97
CA ALA A 213 -11.56 7.76 -4.74
C ALA A 213 -12.26 6.39 -4.80
N GLY A 214 -13.46 6.33 -5.38
CA GLY A 214 -14.20 5.08 -5.63
C GLY A 214 -13.49 4.17 -6.64
N VAL A 215 -12.90 4.75 -7.70
CA VAL A 215 -12.06 4.03 -8.65
C VAL A 215 -10.85 3.42 -7.94
N ALA A 216 -10.12 4.22 -7.15
CA ALA A 216 -8.97 3.75 -6.40
C ALA A 216 -9.32 2.64 -5.40
N SER A 217 -10.43 2.80 -4.67
CA SER A 217 -10.94 1.82 -3.71
C SER A 217 -11.24 0.47 -4.38
N THR A 218 -11.98 0.51 -5.49
CA THR A 218 -12.40 -0.69 -6.25
C THR A 218 -11.20 -1.40 -6.85
N GLU A 219 -10.30 -0.66 -7.49
CA GLU A 219 -9.12 -1.25 -8.13
C GLU A 219 -8.18 -1.88 -7.09
N THR A 220 -8.00 -1.21 -5.96
CA THR A 220 -7.20 -1.76 -4.85
C THR A 220 -7.80 -3.06 -4.32
N ALA A 221 -9.13 -3.17 -4.18
CA ALA A 221 -9.78 -4.41 -3.75
C ALA A 221 -9.56 -5.57 -4.74
N ASN A 222 -9.67 -5.28 -6.04
CA ASN A 222 -9.43 -6.26 -7.10
C ASN A 222 -7.97 -6.74 -7.05
N ALA A 223 -7.03 -5.80 -7.07
CA ALA A 223 -5.60 -6.06 -7.02
C ALA A 223 -5.18 -6.82 -5.76
N TYR A 224 -5.77 -6.49 -4.62
CA TYR A 224 -5.56 -7.17 -3.34
C TYR A 224 -5.87 -8.67 -3.43
N SER A 225 -6.98 -9.02 -4.07
CA SER A 225 -7.35 -10.43 -4.26
C SER A 225 -6.30 -11.15 -5.12
N VAL A 226 -5.83 -10.51 -6.19
CA VAL A 226 -4.75 -11.06 -7.05
C VAL A 226 -3.46 -11.29 -6.26
N GLY A 227 -3.06 -10.32 -5.44
CA GLY A 227 -1.87 -10.42 -4.59
C GLY A 227 -1.94 -11.57 -3.59
N ARG A 228 -3.07 -11.69 -2.88
CA ARG A 228 -3.31 -12.80 -1.96
C ARG A 228 -3.20 -14.15 -2.69
N ASP A 229 -3.91 -14.29 -3.80
CA ASP A 229 -3.98 -15.56 -4.53
C ASP A 229 -2.60 -16.00 -5.04
N LEU A 230 -1.73 -15.05 -5.41
CA LEU A 230 -0.34 -15.35 -5.77
C LEU A 230 0.43 -16.01 -4.61
N VAL A 231 0.34 -15.48 -3.39
CA VAL A 231 1.03 -16.07 -2.22
C VAL A 231 0.42 -17.41 -1.84
N ALA A 232 -0.91 -17.47 -1.74
CA ALA A 232 -1.63 -18.70 -1.40
C ALA A 232 -1.33 -19.86 -2.37
N THR A 233 -1.20 -19.56 -3.66
CA THR A 233 -0.84 -20.56 -4.68
C THR A 233 0.62 -21.03 -4.53
N MET A 234 1.55 -20.14 -4.16
CA MET A 234 2.96 -20.49 -4.00
C MET A 234 3.22 -21.40 -2.79
N ASN A 235 2.40 -21.29 -1.74
CA ASN A 235 2.56 -22.04 -0.49
C ASN A 235 1.77 -23.35 -0.45
N GLY A 236 1.20 -23.77 -1.59
CA GLY A 236 0.60 -25.09 -1.75
C GLY A 236 -0.89 -25.16 -1.44
N GLY A 237 -1.67 -24.18 -1.90
CA GLY A 237 -3.13 -24.26 -1.91
C GLY A 237 -3.62 -25.61 -2.43
N SER A 238 -4.09 -26.45 -1.50
CA SER A 238 -4.80 -27.71 -1.69
C SER A 238 -6.21 -27.55 -1.15
#